data_AF-A0A962AJ47-F1
#
_entry.id   AF-A0A962AJ47-F1
#
_cell.length_a   1.000
_cell.length_b   1.000
_cell.length_c   1.000
_cell.angle_alpha   90.00
_cell.angle_beta   90.00
_cell.angle_gamma   90.00
#
_symmetry.space_group_name_H-M   'P 1'
#
loop_
_entity.id
_entity.type
_entity.pdbx_description
1 polymer ?
#
loop_
_entity_poly.entity_id
_entity_poly.type
_entity_poly.pdbx_seq_one_letter_code
_entity_poly.pdbx_strand_id
1 'polypeptide(L)'
;PKNIIWAVAHGHGAAFSIDALCQGHDVNTQPPAKADFVSQKMGIHEWSYDSDISLQRRLKVPLRDNAVALTDIRVEVELGFDTAKALAEAQRCLNCDVDTIFTPPLCIECDACADICPMDCITFTEDGAETDLRKRLSAPALNLTQDLYVSDKLKTKRVMVKDEDVCLHCGMCAERCPTGAWDMQKFILQLPRAGA
;
A
#
# COMPACT_ATOMS: atom_id res chain seq x y z
N PRO A 1 -28.20 10.13 -7.06
CA PRO A 1 -28.10 8.82 -6.36
C PRO A 1 -26.64 8.50 -6.01
N LYS A 2 -26.35 8.12 -4.76
CA LYS A 2 -25.03 7.62 -4.38
C LYS A 2 -25.05 6.08 -4.34
N ASN A 3 -23.89 5.44 -4.52
CA ASN A 3 -23.75 3.98 -4.50
C ASN A 3 -23.69 3.43 -3.06
N ILE A 4 -23.58 2.11 -2.94
CA ILE A 4 -23.53 1.42 -1.64
C ILE A 4 -22.33 1.84 -0.76
N ILE A 5 -21.19 2.17 -1.37
CA ILE A 5 -19.98 2.62 -0.66
C ILE A 5 -20.29 3.92 0.10
N TRP A 6 -20.95 4.87 -0.57
CA TRP A 6 -21.39 6.10 0.06
C TRP A 6 -22.48 5.88 1.11
N ALA A 7 -23.38 4.93 0.90
CA ALA A 7 -24.41 4.60 1.88
C ALA A 7 -23.79 4.10 3.19
N VAL A 8 -22.80 3.20 3.11
CA VAL A 8 -22.04 2.72 4.28
C VAL A 8 -21.28 3.86 4.95
N ALA A 9 -20.55 4.68 4.17
CA ALA A 9 -19.80 5.82 4.70
C ALA A 9 -20.72 6.83 5.42
N HIS A 10 -21.88 7.15 4.85
CA HIS A 10 -22.88 8.00 5.49
C HIS A 10 -23.45 7.37 6.76
N GLY A 11 -23.65 6.04 6.78
CA GLY A 11 -24.10 5.32 7.98
C GLY A 11 -23.12 5.47 9.14
N HIS A 12 -21.81 5.33 8.88
CA HIS A 12 -20.78 5.61 9.89
C HIS A 12 -20.81 7.06 10.37
N GLY A 13 -20.89 8.03 9.44
CA GLY A 13 -20.99 9.45 9.79
C GLY A 13 -22.22 9.77 10.64
N ALA A 14 -23.38 9.21 10.29
CA ALA A 14 -24.61 9.38 11.07
C ALA A 14 -24.49 8.79 12.49
N ALA A 15 -23.86 7.62 12.63
CA ALA A 15 -23.61 7.02 13.93
C ALA A 15 -22.74 7.91 14.83
N PHE A 16 -21.70 8.55 14.28
CA PHE A 16 -20.90 9.53 15.01
C PHE A 16 -21.70 10.74 15.45
N SER A 17 -22.49 11.35 14.55
CA SER A 17 -23.30 12.51 14.89
C SER A 17 -24.36 12.20 15.95
N ILE A 18 -24.96 11.00 15.92
CA ILE A 18 -25.92 10.56 16.94
C ILE A 18 -25.22 10.37 18.29
N ASP A 19 -24.07 9.70 18.32
CA ASP A 19 -23.29 9.50 19.55
C ASP A 19 -22.82 10.82 20.16
N ALA A 20 -22.28 11.73 19.33
CA ALA A 20 -21.88 13.07 19.75
C ALA A 20 -23.06 13.86 20.35
N LEU A 21 -24.24 13.81 19.71
CA LEU A 21 -25.44 14.44 20.23
C LEU A 21 -25.83 13.88 21.61
N CYS A 22 -25.79 12.55 21.77
CA CYS A 22 -26.11 11.87 23.03
C CYS A 22 -25.13 12.23 24.16
N GLN A 23 -23.86 12.51 23.82
CA GLN A 23 -22.82 12.88 24.78
C GLN A 23 -22.71 14.40 25.03
N GLY A 24 -23.49 15.23 24.33
CA GLY A 24 -23.41 16.69 24.43
C GLY A 24 -22.20 17.31 23.73
N HIS A 25 -21.57 16.57 22.80
CA HIS A 25 -20.49 17.05 21.94
C HIS A 25 -21.02 17.66 20.64
N ASP A 26 -20.16 18.33 19.87
CA ASP A 26 -20.52 18.86 18.55
C ASP A 26 -20.75 17.73 17.53
N VAL A 27 -21.92 17.69 16.92
CA VAL A 27 -22.33 16.66 15.92
C VAL A 27 -21.48 16.65 14.65
N ASN A 28 -20.70 17.70 14.40
CA ASN A 28 -19.78 17.80 13.27
C ASN A 28 -18.38 17.26 13.60
N THR A 29 -18.14 16.81 14.84
CA THR A 29 -16.85 16.23 15.23
C THR A 29 -16.80 14.76 14.85
N GLN A 30 -16.15 14.46 13.72
CA GLN A 30 -15.73 13.10 13.40
C GLN A 30 -14.21 13.00 13.59
N PRO A 31 -13.71 12.06 14.41
CA PRO A 31 -12.27 11.85 14.52
C PRO A 31 -11.69 11.52 13.14
N PRO A 32 -10.50 12.02 12.79
CA PRO A 32 -9.84 11.58 11.57
C PRO A 32 -9.49 10.09 11.68
N ALA A 33 -9.51 9.39 10.54
CA ALA A 33 -8.88 8.08 10.46
C ALA A 33 -7.39 8.22 10.77
N LYS A 34 -6.83 7.25 11.49
CA LYS A 34 -5.40 7.17 11.76
C LYS A 34 -4.78 6.21 10.77
N ALA A 35 -3.71 6.66 10.14
CA ALA A 35 -2.87 5.86 9.26
C ALA A 35 -1.51 5.71 9.94
N ASP A 36 -1.10 4.47 10.14
CA ASP A 36 0.22 4.13 10.67
C ASP A 36 0.98 3.28 9.66
N PHE A 37 2.30 3.34 9.73
CA PHE A 37 3.19 2.47 8.97
C PHE A 37 4.05 1.66 9.94
N VAL A 38 4.13 0.35 9.71
CA VAL A 38 4.86 -0.57 10.59
C VAL A 38 5.89 -1.34 9.78
N SER A 39 7.16 -1.25 10.15
CA SER A 39 8.23 -2.03 9.52
C SER A 39 7.90 -3.51 9.50
N GLN A 40 8.10 -4.14 8.34
CA GLN A 40 7.94 -5.57 8.15
C GLN A 40 9.28 -6.31 8.27
N LYS A 41 10.37 -5.62 8.61
CA LYS A 41 11.70 -6.20 8.75
C LYS A 41 11.80 -6.98 10.06
N MET A 42 12.08 -8.28 9.98
CA MET A 42 12.27 -9.17 11.14
C MET A 42 13.75 -9.41 11.46
N GLY A 43 14.62 -9.28 10.46
CA GLY A 43 16.05 -9.43 10.57
C GLY A 43 16.77 -8.68 9.46
N ILE A 44 18.09 -8.76 9.38
CA ILE A 44 18.87 -8.02 8.37
C ILE A 44 18.44 -8.40 6.93
N HIS A 45 18.10 -9.68 6.72
CA HIS A 45 17.67 -10.26 5.44
C HIS A 45 16.37 -11.08 5.58
N GLU A 46 15.51 -10.69 6.51
CA GLU A 46 14.28 -11.43 6.81
C GLU A 46 13.09 -10.49 6.91
N TRP A 47 12.05 -10.77 6.13
CA TRP A 47 10.78 -10.05 6.09
C TRP A 47 9.67 -10.89 6.72
N SER A 48 8.65 -10.24 7.26
CA SER A 48 7.44 -10.89 7.81
C SER A 48 6.48 -11.43 6.74
N TYR A 49 6.78 -11.22 5.46
CA TYR A 49 5.96 -11.61 4.32
C TYR A 49 6.81 -12.22 3.20
N ASP A 50 6.16 -12.98 2.31
CA ASP A 50 6.79 -13.54 1.12
C ASP A 50 6.70 -12.53 -0.05
N SER A 51 7.82 -12.22 -0.67
CA SER A 51 7.89 -11.27 -1.79
C SER A 51 7.69 -11.92 -3.16
N ASP A 52 7.72 -13.26 -3.25
CA ASP A 52 7.65 -13.96 -4.54
C ASP A 52 6.22 -13.90 -5.12
N ILE A 53 6.12 -13.37 -6.35
CA ILE A 53 4.85 -13.23 -7.05
C ILE A 53 4.56 -14.51 -7.84
N SER A 54 3.41 -15.14 -7.57
CA SER A 54 2.93 -16.28 -8.34
C SER A 54 2.36 -15.85 -9.69
N LEU A 55 2.93 -16.37 -10.78
CA LEU A 55 2.44 -16.15 -12.16
C LEU A 55 1.18 -16.97 -12.50
N GLN A 56 0.72 -17.82 -11.59
CA GLN A 56 -0.49 -18.61 -11.79
C GLN A 56 -1.71 -17.69 -11.96
N ARG A 57 -2.70 -18.08 -12.76
CA ARG A 57 -3.97 -17.33 -12.82
C ARG A 57 -4.81 -17.64 -11.58
N ARG A 58 -5.63 -16.67 -11.16
CA ARG A 58 -6.62 -16.86 -10.08
C ARG A 58 -7.43 -18.13 -10.31
N LEU A 59 -7.48 -18.98 -9.29
CA LEU A 59 -8.28 -20.20 -9.36
C LEU A 59 -9.78 -19.86 -9.36
N LYS A 60 -10.56 -20.61 -10.13
CA LYS A 60 -12.02 -20.45 -10.11
C LYS A 60 -12.56 -21.00 -8.81
N VAL A 61 -13.38 -20.21 -8.12
CA VAL A 61 -14.10 -20.67 -6.93
C VAL A 61 -15.05 -21.80 -7.35
N PRO A 62 -15.03 -22.95 -6.66
CA PRO A 62 -15.97 -24.03 -6.89
C PRO A 62 -17.42 -23.53 -6.81
N LEU A 63 -18.21 -23.94 -7.79
CA LEU A 63 -19.63 -23.61 -7.86
C LEU A 63 -20.47 -24.87 -7.64
N ARG A 64 -21.65 -24.69 -7.08
CA ARG A 64 -22.69 -25.72 -7.06
C ARG A 64 -23.10 -26.04 -8.50
N ASP A 65 -23.52 -27.28 -8.73
CA ASP A 65 -24.07 -27.69 -10.01
C ASP A 65 -25.28 -26.82 -10.40
N ASN A 66 -25.31 -26.38 -11.66
CA ASN A 66 -26.35 -25.47 -12.16
C ASN A 66 -27.76 -26.06 -12.09
N ALA A 67 -27.93 -27.37 -12.29
CA ALA A 67 -29.24 -27.99 -12.21
C ALA A 67 -29.82 -27.90 -10.80
N VAL A 68 -28.96 -27.98 -9.77
CA VAL A 68 -29.36 -27.80 -8.37
C VAL A 68 -29.59 -26.31 -8.07
N ALA A 69 -28.63 -25.45 -8.42
CA ALA A 69 -28.69 -24.01 -8.14
C ALA A 69 -29.92 -23.33 -8.76
N LEU A 70 -30.39 -23.78 -9.92
CA LEU A 70 -31.56 -23.21 -10.60
C LEU A 70 -32.90 -23.67 -10.02
N THR A 71 -32.92 -24.72 -9.20
CA THR A 71 -34.17 -25.28 -8.64
C THR A 71 -34.57 -24.66 -7.31
N ASP A 72 -33.61 -24.17 -6.52
CA ASP A 72 -33.87 -23.54 -5.22
C ASP A 72 -32.96 -22.34 -5.00
N ILE A 73 -33.56 -21.15 -4.91
CA ILE A 73 -32.88 -19.88 -4.66
C ILE A 73 -32.18 -19.81 -3.29
N ARG A 74 -32.55 -20.69 -2.35
CA ARG A 74 -31.92 -20.76 -1.02
C ARG A 74 -30.60 -21.51 -1.02
N VAL A 75 -30.28 -22.21 -2.11
CA VAL A 75 -29.04 -22.99 -2.20
C VAL A 75 -27.86 -22.07 -2.49
N GLU A 76 -26.81 -22.19 -1.69
CA GLU A 76 -25.55 -21.49 -1.91
C GLU A 76 -24.87 -21.99 -3.19
N VAL A 77 -24.57 -21.04 -4.08
CA VAL A 77 -23.98 -21.28 -5.40
C VAL A 77 -22.46 -21.26 -5.35
N GLU A 78 -21.85 -20.29 -4.67
CA GLU A 78 -20.40 -20.24 -4.48
C GLU A 78 -20.02 -21.09 -3.26
N LEU A 79 -19.34 -22.21 -3.48
CA LEU A 79 -18.99 -23.15 -2.40
C LEU A 79 -17.73 -22.77 -1.64
N GLY A 80 -17.05 -21.71 -2.08
CA GLY A 80 -15.76 -21.29 -1.56
C GLY A 80 -14.64 -22.29 -1.83
N PHE A 81 -13.45 -21.96 -1.35
CA PHE A 81 -12.32 -22.89 -1.33
C PHE A 81 -12.32 -23.72 -0.06
N ASP A 82 -11.82 -24.95 -0.15
CA ASP A 82 -11.39 -25.68 1.04
C ASP A 82 -10.21 -24.95 1.71
N THR A 83 -9.94 -25.26 2.97
CA THR A 83 -8.91 -24.57 3.77
C THR A 83 -7.53 -24.59 3.10
N ALA A 84 -7.16 -25.71 2.48
CA ALA A 84 -5.85 -25.85 1.84
C ALA A 84 -5.71 -24.92 0.64
N LYS A 85 -6.71 -24.90 -0.26
CA LYS A 85 -6.73 -23.97 -1.40
C LYS A 85 -6.88 -22.52 -0.97
N ALA A 86 -7.65 -22.24 0.07
CA ALA A 86 -7.82 -20.89 0.59
C ALA A 86 -6.49 -20.32 1.10
N LEU A 87 -5.74 -21.09 1.88
CA LEU A 87 -4.41 -20.71 2.37
C LEU A 87 -3.42 -20.53 1.20
N ALA A 88 -3.38 -21.49 0.27
CA ALA A 88 -2.51 -21.40 -0.89
C ALA A 88 -2.83 -20.18 -1.78
N GLU A 89 -4.11 -19.86 -1.97
CA GLU A 89 -4.50 -18.67 -2.74
C GLU A 89 -4.21 -17.37 -1.97
N ALA A 90 -4.39 -17.36 -0.65
CA ALA A 90 -4.08 -16.19 0.20
C ALA A 90 -2.58 -15.89 0.26
N GLN A 91 -1.73 -16.91 0.25
CA GLN A 91 -0.27 -16.75 0.20
C GLN A 91 0.25 -16.11 -1.09
N ARG A 92 -0.57 -16.07 -2.15
CA ARG A 92 -0.25 -15.39 -3.42
C ARG A 92 -0.57 -13.89 -3.38
N CYS A 93 -0.76 -13.32 -2.19
CA CYS A 93 -0.98 -11.90 -1.98
C CYS A 93 0.16 -11.08 -2.61
N LEU A 94 -0.17 -9.97 -3.26
CA LEU A 94 0.82 -9.06 -3.84
C LEU A 94 1.42 -8.09 -2.80
N ASN A 95 1.00 -8.18 -1.53
CA ASN A 95 1.43 -7.29 -0.44
C ASN A 95 1.30 -5.80 -0.80
N CYS A 96 0.19 -5.43 -1.47
CA CYS A 96 -0.08 -4.05 -1.89
C CYS A 96 -0.33 -3.09 -0.72
N ASP A 97 -0.37 -3.60 0.50
CA ASP A 97 -0.41 -2.86 1.75
C ASP A 97 0.98 -2.65 2.36
N VAL A 98 2.07 -3.08 1.70
CA VAL A 98 3.45 -2.86 2.13
C VAL A 98 4.14 -1.91 1.16
N ASP A 99 4.52 -0.74 1.67
CA ASP A 99 5.09 0.35 0.90
C ASP A 99 6.59 0.54 1.18
N THR A 100 7.33 0.99 0.16
CA THR A 100 8.72 1.45 0.32
C THR A 100 8.74 2.83 1.00
N ILE A 101 9.23 2.92 2.23
CA ILE A 101 9.32 4.18 2.98
C ILE A 101 10.78 4.62 3.09
N PHE A 102 11.03 5.89 2.75
CA PHE A 102 12.34 6.50 2.86
C PHE A 102 12.43 7.46 4.06
N THR A 103 13.49 7.33 4.86
CA THR A 103 13.79 8.17 6.02
C THR A 103 15.05 9.01 5.75
N PRO A 104 14.92 10.28 5.33
CA PRO A 104 16.04 11.12 4.88
C PRO A 104 17.18 11.29 5.90
N PRO A 105 16.92 11.47 7.22
CA PRO A 105 18.00 11.64 8.20
C PRO A 105 18.98 10.46 8.32
N LEU A 106 18.54 9.25 7.96
CA LEU A 106 19.35 8.02 8.00
C LEU A 106 20.17 7.82 6.74
N CYS A 107 19.86 8.54 5.65
CA CYS A 107 20.57 8.39 4.39
C CYS A 107 22.00 8.95 4.48
N ILE A 108 22.96 8.18 3.98
CA ILE A 108 24.37 8.58 3.85
C ILE A 108 24.80 8.75 2.38
N GLU A 109 23.84 8.67 1.45
CA GLU A 109 24.07 8.86 0.02
C GLU A 109 25.16 7.94 -0.55
N CYS A 110 25.11 6.65 -0.18
CA CYS A 110 26.03 5.63 -0.68
C CYS A 110 25.64 5.02 -2.04
N ASP A 111 24.53 5.49 -2.63
CA ASP A 111 23.95 5.06 -3.91
C ASP A 111 23.58 3.58 -4.06
N ALA A 112 23.74 2.76 -3.00
CA ALA A 112 23.48 1.33 -3.05
C ALA A 112 22.01 0.96 -3.40
N CYS A 113 21.05 1.81 -3.02
CA CYS A 113 19.63 1.61 -3.37
C CYS A 113 19.30 1.98 -4.82
N ALA A 114 20.02 2.94 -5.40
CA ALA A 114 19.87 3.29 -6.81
C ALA A 114 20.50 2.21 -7.70
N ASP A 115 21.69 1.73 -7.34
CA ASP A 115 22.44 0.70 -8.07
C ASP A 115 21.71 -0.65 -8.12
N ILE A 116 21.07 -1.08 -7.02
CA ILE A 116 20.35 -2.36 -6.98
C ILE A 116 18.98 -2.31 -7.66
N CYS A 117 18.47 -1.13 -8.02
CA CYS A 117 17.12 -0.98 -8.52
C CYS A 117 17.01 -1.57 -9.94
N PRO A 118 16.17 -2.60 -10.17
CA PRO A 118 16.06 -3.24 -11.48
C PRO A 118 15.39 -2.35 -12.54
N MET A 119 14.75 -1.27 -12.10
CA MET A 119 13.99 -0.34 -12.95
C MET A 119 14.62 1.05 -13.01
N ASP A 120 15.79 1.25 -12.39
CA ASP A 120 16.47 2.55 -12.30
C ASP A 120 15.54 3.67 -11.77
N CYS A 121 14.58 3.31 -10.90
CA CYS A 121 13.52 4.22 -10.48
C CYS A 121 13.95 5.24 -9.40
N ILE A 122 15.16 5.13 -8.85
CA ILE A 122 15.67 5.99 -7.77
C ILE A 122 16.82 6.85 -8.32
N THR A 123 16.76 8.15 -8.09
CA THR A 123 17.79 9.11 -8.50
C THR A 123 18.09 10.10 -7.37
N PHE A 124 19.36 10.33 -7.08
CA PHE A 124 19.81 11.42 -6.20
C PHE A 124 20.24 12.63 -7.03
N THR A 125 19.55 13.75 -6.89
CA THR A 125 19.78 14.93 -7.75
C THR A 125 19.53 16.24 -7.01
N GLU A 126 19.90 17.37 -7.63
CA GLU A 126 19.56 18.69 -7.09
C GLU A 126 18.04 18.90 -7.12
N ASP A 127 17.50 19.45 -6.02
CA ASP A 127 16.09 19.80 -5.88
C ASP A 127 15.64 20.79 -6.97
N GLY A 128 14.37 20.76 -7.34
CA GLY A 128 13.84 21.58 -8.41
C GLY A 128 12.36 21.34 -8.69
N ALA A 129 11.82 22.11 -9.64
CA ALA A 129 10.45 21.89 -10.11
C ALA A 129 10.32 20.49 -10.74
N GLU A 130 9.18 19.83 -10.51
CA GLU A 130 8.95 18.45 -10.98
C GLU A 130 9.18 18.28 -12.48
N THR A 131 8.74 19.24 -13.30
CA THR A 131 8.93 19.24 -14.76
C THR A 131 10.41 19.22 -15.17
N ASP A 132 11.29 19.74 -14.32
CA ASP A 132 12.74 19.69 -14.51
C ASP A 132 13.34 18.41 -13.93
N LEU A 133 12.90 17.97 -12.75
CA LEU A 133 13.31 16.70 -12.13
C LEU A 133 13.10 15.51 -13.09
N ARG A 134 11.92 15.41 -13.72
CA ARG A 134 11.58 14.34 -14.67
C ARG A 134 12.54 14.22 -15.86
N LYS A 135 13.30 15.27 -16.19
CA LYS A 135 14.30 15.26 -17.28
C LYS A 135 15.67 14.74 -16.84
N ARG A 136 15.89 14.63 -15.52
CA ARG A 136 17.18 14.29 -14.90
C ARG A 136 17.16 12.93 -14.19
N LEU A 137 16.04 12.21 -14.21
CA LEU A 137 15.93 10.89 -13.59
C LEU A 137 16.62 9.81 -14.43
N SER A 138 17.08 8.75 -13.77
CA SER A 138 17.76 7.62 -14.41
C SER A 138 16.82 6.87 -15.38
N ALA A 139 15.58 6.63 -14.96
CA ALA A 139 14.52 6.08 -15.82
C ALA A 139 13.64 7.20 -16.42
N PRO A 140 13.10 7.04 -17.65
CA PRO A 140 12.19 8.02 -18.25
C PRO A 140 10.85 8.13 -17.50
N ALA A 141 10.61 9.26 -16.82
CA ALA A 141 9.38 9.53 -16.08
C ALA A 141 8.28 10.20 -16.95
N LEU A 142 7.71 9.41 -17.88
CA LEU A 142 6.77 9.91 -18.89
C LEU A 142 5.32 10.03 -18.38
N ASN A 143 4.95 9.30 -17.33
CA ASN A 143 3.60 9.36 -16.77
C ASN A 143 3.46 10.55 -15.82
N LEU A 144 2.72 11.57 -16.26
CA LEU A 144 2.44 12.79 -15.48
C LEU A 144 1.23 12.66 -14.54
N THR A 145 0.50 11.54 -14.61
CA THR A 145 -0.63 11.28 -13.71
C THR A 145 -0.20 10.63 -12.40
N GLN A 146 1.01 10.08 -12.38
CA GLN A 146 1.64 9.50 -11.20
C GLN A 146 2.66 10.50 -10.64
N ASP A 147 2.50 10.87 -9.38
CA ASP A 147 3.40 11.78 -8.69
C ASP A 147 4.77 11.11 -8.43
N LEU A 148 5.83 11.92 -8.44
CA LEU A 148 7.15 11.47 -8.02
C LEU A 148 7.23 11.43 -6.48
N TYR A 149 7.82 10.38 -5.94
CA TYR A 149 8.14 10.34 -4.51
C TYR A 149 9.48 11.08 -4.27
N VAL A 150 9.38 12.32 -3.82
CA VAL A 150 10.53 13.20 -3.54
C VAL A 150 10.77 13.30 -2.03
N SER A 151 12.01 13.08 -1.60
CA SER A 151 12.40 13.22 -0.19
C SER A 151 12.62 14.68 0.21
N ASP A 152 12.66 14.93 1.53
CA ASP A 152 13.31 16.13 2.05
C ASP A 152 14.80 16.21 1.63
N LYS A 153 15.38 17.40 1.76
CA LYS A 153 16.80 17.63 1.45
C LYS A 153 17.71 16.79 2.33
N LEU A 154 18.65 16.13 1.68
CA LEU A 154 19.70 15.32 2.31
C LEU A 154 20.86 16.20 2.80
N LYS A 155 21.84 15.58 3.45
CA LYS A 155 23.01 16.28 4.01
C LYS A 155 23.83 17.01 2.94
N THR A 156 23.87 16.49 1.71
CA THR A 156 24.51 17.16 0.56
C THR A 156 23.65 18.24 -0.09
N LYS A 157 22.42 18.47 0.41
CA LYS A 157 21.39 19.35 -0.17
C LYS A 157 20.70 18.81 -1.43
N ARG A 158 21.08 17.62 -1.91
CA ARG A 158 20.33 16.86 -2.93
C ARG A 158 19.03 16.32 -2.35
N VAL A 159 18.15 15.83 -3.23
CA VAL A 159 16.94 15.07 -2.90
C VAL A 159 17.05 13.67 -3.50
N MET A 160 16.43 12.71 -2.82
CA MET A 160 16.10 11.41 -3.40
C MET A 160 14.79 11.57 -4.15
N VAL A 161 14.76 11.17 -5.41
CA VAL A 161 13.56 11.12 -6.24
C VAL A 161 13.34 9.68 -6.65
N LYS A 162 12.16 9.16 -6.36
CA LYS A 162 11.70 7.84 -6.78
C LYS A 162 10.52 7.98 -7.73
N ASP A 163 10.62 7.38 -8.91
CA ASP A 163 9.50 7.27 -9.84
C ASP A 163 8.63 6.06 -9.45
N GLU A 164 7.44 6.35 -8.92
CA GLU A 164 6.49 5.32 -8.51
C GLU A 164 5.84 4.60 -9.70
N ASP A 165 5.81 5.19 -10.90
CA ASP A 165 5.19 4.59 -12.09
C ASP A 165 5.88 3.31 -12.53
N VAL A 166 7.22 3.29 -12.40
CA VAL A 166 8.06 2.16 -12.80
C VAL A 166 8.55 1.33 -11.62
N CYS A 167 8.24 1.72 -10.37
CA CYS A 167 8.67 0.96 -9.21
C CYS A 167 7.86 -0.34 -9.06
N LEU A 168 8.56 -1.47 -8.91
CA LEU A 168 7.93 -2.78 -8.73
C LEU A 168 7.64 -3.13 -7.25
N HIS A 169 7.96 -2.24 -6.31
CA HIS A 169 7.80 -2.47 -4.86
C HIS A 169 8.53 -3.74 -4.35
N CYS A 170 9.61 -4.13 -5.04
CA CYS A 170 10.36 -5.37 -4.78
C CYS A 170 11.19 -5.39 -3.47
N GLY A 171 11.29 -4.27 -2.75
CA GLY A 171 12.05 -4.20 -1.48
C GLY A 171 13.58 -4.28 -1.58
N MET A 172 14.18 -4.48 -2.76
CA MET A 172 15.64 -4.59 -2.91
C MET A 172 16.40 -3.34 -2.42
N CYS A 173 15.82 -2.15 -2.54
CA CYS A 173 16.40 -0.92 -2.00
C CYS A 173 16.50 -0.94 -0.46
N ALA A 174 15.49 -1.48 0.23
CA ALA A 174 15.45 -1.64 1.68
C ALA A 174 16.39 -2.76 2.16
N GLU A 175 16.49 -3.85 1.40
CA GLU A 175 17.46 -4.93 1.66
C GLU A 175 18.91 -4.43 1.55
N ARG A 176 19.20 -3.61 0.55
CA ARG A 176 20.57 -3.15 0.28
C ARG A 176 20.99 -1.97 1.15
N CYS A 177 20.05 -1.25 1.77
CA CYS A 177 20.35 -0.04 2.51
C CYS A 177 21.13 -0.34 3.81
N PRO A 178 22.38 0.11 3.95
CA PRO A 178 23.20 -0.21 5.12
C PRO A 178 22.78 0.53 6.39
N THR A 179 22.01 1.60 6.27
CA THR A 179 21.58 2.45 7.40
C THR A 179 20.10 2.30 7.75
N GLY A 180 19.35 1.50 7.00
CA GLY A 180 17.89 1.41 7.14
C GLY A 180 17.16 2.69 6.74
N ALA A 181 17.76 3.53 5.90
CA ALA A 181 17.08 4.69 5.33
C ALA A 181 15.92 4.30 4.39
N TRP A 182 15.98 3.12 3.79
CA TRP A 182 14.86 2.49 3.11
C TRP A 182 14.31 1.35 3.96
N ASP A 183 12.99 1.26 4.03
CA ASP A 183 12.26 0.20 4.73
C ASP A 183 11.01 -0.23 3.95
N MET A 184 10.53 -1.44 4.21
CA MET A 184 9.23 -1.92 3.73
C MET A 184 8.25 -1.88 4.90
N GLN A 185 7.27 -0.99 4.84
CA GLN A 185 6.34 -0.76 5.95
C GLN A 185 4.91 -1.05 5.53
N LYS A 186 4.22 -1.82 6.37
CA LYS A 186 2.81 -2.13 6.19
C LYS A 186 1.95 -0.93 6.60
N PHE A 187 1.11 -0.48 5.70
CA PHE A 187 0.07 0.52 5.96
C PHE A 187 -1.06 -0.08 6.81
N ILE A 188 -1.40 0.60 7.89
CA ILE A 188 -2.48 0.23 8.80
C ILE A 188 -3.46 1.39 8.90
N LEU A 189 -4.67 1.18 8.42
CA LEU A 189 -5.77 2.14 8.54
C LEU A 189 -6.65 1.79 9.75
N GLN A 190 -6.66 2.68 10.74
CA GLN A 190 -7.57 2.63 11.87
C GLN A 190 -8.71 3.62 11.65
N LEU A 191 -9.87 3.08 11.28
CA LEU A 191 -11.08 3.86 11.19
C LEU A 191 -11.67 4.06 12.60
N PRO A 192 -12.04 5.29 12.99
CA PRO A 192 -12.70 5.51 14.25
C PRO A 192 -14.05 4.77 14.26
N ARG A 193 -14.53 4.41 15.45
CA ARG A 193 -15.86 3.82 15.65
C ARG A 193 -16.63 4.66 16.66
N ALA A 194 -17.91 4.89 16.41
CA ALA A 194 -18.79 5.57 17.37
C ALA A 194 -18.96 4.69 18.63
N GLY A 195 -19.00 5.32 19.82
CA GLY A 195 -19.15 4.63 21.10
C GLY A 195 -17.97 3.76 21.56
N ALA A 196 -16.77 3.93 20.99
CA ALA A 196 -15.55 3.22 21.38
C ALA A 196 -14.76 3.95 22.48
#